data_AF-A0A1H0KJ58-F1
#
_entry.id   AF-A0A1H0KJ58-F1
#
_cell.length_a   1.000
_cell.length_b   1.000
_cell.length_c   1.000
_cell.angle_alpha   90.00
_cell.angle_beta   90.00
_cell.angle_gamma   90.00
#
_symmetry.space_group_name_H-M   'P 1'
#
loop_
_entity.id
_entity.type
_entity.pdbx_description
1 polymer ?
#
loop_
_entity_poly.entity_id
_entity_poly.type
_entity_poly.pdbx_seq_one_letter_code
_entity_poly.pdbx_strand_id
1 'polypeptide(L)'
;MKKYFLAVFLMALTGGMMTSCGDDDTSEYDGYKTVTDDEKENDSDTTVVVRDTLAVNIVWDGTTVQLTGDVDSVSYTQTGGDVVITSNIDRFLELTLSGSTSDGSLLVYSLKKYGIILNGVSITNPDGSAINNQCGKSLFLTLADGTVNTLTDGENYAERTFDQKGTLFSEGQIYFGGTGSLTINGNGKNGIACDDYIVMNGGTIKIDVEDTGSNGIKVNDGFTINDGVLTIDVKADAARGIRCEARTTIAGGTTTITTSGDCETETVEGVEDASSAAGIKCDSLFLMTDGTMTITSKGDGGKGINCADSVKFCGGTLYAETKGGNDEGKPKAVKGDKGIIVSGGSFTAKCVKSWALDNGVDTEDPKQRVTILGAPTTNTVQKRNVVIKYE
;
A
#
# COMPACT_ATOMS: atom_id res chain seq x y z
N MET A 1 -59.60 1.74 -18.49
CA MET A 1 -58.69 1.88 -19.65
C MET A 1 -57.65 2.95 -19.39
N LYS A 2 -56.47 2.56 -18.90
CA LYS A 2 -55.21 3.31 -19.04
C LYS A 2 -54.12 2.24 -19.19
N LYS A 3 -53.46 2.23 -20.36
CA LYS A 3 -52.50 1.21 -20.77
C LYS A 3 -51.15 1.51 -20.12
N TYR A 4 -50.60 0.55 -19.39
CA TYR A 4 -49.20 0.56 -18.95
C TYR A 4 -48.32 0.08 -20.10
N PHE A 5 -47.38 0.93 -20.53
CA PHE A 5 -46.33 0.56 -21.47
C PHE A 5 -45.23 -0.17 -20.71
N LEU A 6 -45.02 -1.43 -21.06
CA LEU A 6 -43.91 -2.27 -20.62
C LEU A 6 -42.68 -1.88 -21.44
N ALA A 7 -41.73 -1.17 -20.83
CA ALA A 7 -40.42 -0.93 -21.44
C ALA A 7 -39.49 -2.10 -21.10
N VAL A 8 -39.31 -2.99 -22.07
CA VAL A 8 -38.29 -4.05 -22.03
C VAL A 8 -36.95 -3.39 -22.32
N PHE A 9 -36.10 -3.24 -21.29
CA PHE A 9 -34.73 -2.77 -21.46
C PHE A 9 -33.85 -3.98 -21.83
N LEU A 10 -33.60 -4.12 -23.13
CA LEU A 10 -32.69 -5.13 -23.69
C LEU A 10 -31.25 -4.68 -23.39
N MET A 11 -30.61 -5.31 -22.40
CA MET A 11 -29.22 -5.06 -22.04
C MET A 11 -28.31 -5.70 -23.12
N ALA A 12 -27.89 -4.90 -24.10
CA ALA A 12 -26.90 -5.32 -25.08
C ALA A 12 -25.52 -5.38 -24.40
N LEU A 13 -25.03 -6.60 -24.18
CA LEU A 13 -23.67 -6.90 -23.75
C LEU A 13 -22.74 -6.71 -24.95
N THR A 14 -22.23 -5.51 -25.17
CA THR A 14 -21.14 -5.27 -26.15
C THR A 14 -19.81 -5.38 -25.42
N GLY A 15 -19.08 -6.45 -25.73
CA GLY A 15 -17.72 -6.65 -25.28
C GLY A 15 -16.72 -5.68 -25.94
N GLY A 16 -15.57 -5.57 -25.27
CA GLY A 16 -14.33 -5.09 -25.85
C GLY A 16 -14.14 -3.58 -25.78
N MET A 17 -13.42 -3.11 -24.75
CA MET A 17 -12.30 -2.19 -24.90
C MET A 17 -11.29 -2.48 -23.77
N MET A 18 -10.36 -3.40 -24.05
CA MET A 18 -9.05 -3.40 -23.40
C MET A 18 -8.37 -2.12 -23.90
N THR A 19 -8.47 -1.03 -23.14
CA THR A 19 -7.61 0.13 -23.38
C THR A 19 -6.28 -0.17 -22.71
N SER A 20 -5.33 -0.58 -23.54
CA SER A 20 -3.88 -0.43 -23.39
C SER A 20 -3.54 0.53 -22.24
N CYS A 21 -3.06 -0.04 -21.14
CA CYS A 21 -2.08 0.68 -20.33
C CYS A 21 -0.92 0.99 -21.29
N GLY A 22 -0.48 2.24 -21.37
CA GLY A 22 0.73 2.55 -22.13
C GLY A 22 1.88 1.73 -21.58
N ASP A 23 2.67 1.13 -22.47
CA ASP A 23 3.74 0.16 -22.20
C ASP A 23 4.97 0.72 -21.46
N ASP A 24 4.88 1.83 -20.72
CA ASP A 24 6.08 2.49 -20.18
C ASP A 24 6.47 2.07 -18.74
N ASP A 25 5.63 1.35 -18.00
CA ASP A 25 5.82 1.24 -16.54
C ASP A 25 5.83 -0.18 -15.96
N THR A 26 6.01 -1.21 -16.81
CA THR A 26 6.33 -2.58 -16.31
C THR A 26 7.82 -2.85 -16.23
N SER A 27 8.69 -1.83 -16.29
CA SER A 27 10.13 -2.04 -16.39
C SER A 27 10.65 -2.86 -15.20
N GLU A 28 10.93 -4.12 -15.46
CA GLU A 28 11.53 -5.09 -14.54
C GLU A 28 12.79 -4.46 -13.94
N TYR A 29 12.95 -4.58 -12.62
CA TYR A 29 14.14 -4.16 -11.89
C TYR A 29 15.44 -4.66 -12.55
N ASP A 30 15.40 -5.87 -13.14
CA ASP A 30 16.53 -6.51 -13.80
C ASP A 30 16.90 -5.86 -15.15
N GLY A 31 15.91 -5.41 -15.93
CA GLY A 31 16.12 -4.79 -17.24
C GLY A 31 16.86 -3.44 -17.19
N TYR A 32 17.00 -2.83 -16.01
CA TYR A 32 17.86 -1.65 -15.81
C TYR A 32 19.20 -1.97 -15.14
N LYS A 33 19.33 -3.15 -14.52
CA LYS A 33 20.64 -3.68 -14.10
C LYS A 33 21.46 -4.17 -15.29
N THR A 34 20.79 -4.62 -16.35
CA THR A 34 21.42 -5.11 -17.57
C THR A 34 20.85 -4.40 -18.79
N VAL A 35 21.54 -3.38 -19.29
CA VAL A 35 21.36 -2.97 -20.70
C VAL A 35 22.13 -3.98 -21.54
N THR A 36 21.45 -4.95 -22.13
CA THR A 36 21.99 -5.66 -23.30
C THR A 36 21.65 -4.82 -24.52
N ASP A 37 22.67 -4.24 -25.15
CA ASP A 37 22.51 -3.56 -26.45
C ASP A 37 21.88 -4.52 -27.44
N ASP A 38 20.66 -4.20 -27.85
CA ASP A 38 19.91 -4.93 -28.86
C ASP A 38 20.29 -4.38 -30.25
N GLU A 39 21.57 -4.48 -30.63
CA GLU A 39 22.00 -4.29 -32.02
C GLU A 39 23.02 -5.37 -32.42
N LYS A 40 22.64 -6.17 -33.42
CA LYS A 40 23.53 -7.10 -34.12
C LYS A 40 24.62 -6.32 -34.86
N GLU A 41 25.88 -6.61 -34.59
CA GLU A 41 26.83 -7.11 -35.60
C GLU A 41 28.14 -7.61 -34.97
N ASN A 42 28.74 -8.61 -35.62
CA ASN A 42 29.95 -9.32 -35.22
C ASN A 42 31.14 -8.39 -34.96
N ASP A 43 31.72 -8.44 -33.76
CA ASP A 43 33.17 -8.34 -33.62
C ASP A 43 33.67 -9.15 -32.41
N SER A 44 34.76 -9.87 -32.61
CA SER A 44 35.45 -10.63 -31.58
C SER A 44 36.35 -9.69 -30.80
N ASP A 45 35.77 -8.96 -29.84
CA ASP A 45 36.54 -8.21 -28.85
C ASP A 45 35.80 -8.24 -27.51
N THR A 46 36.56 -8.47 -26.45
CA THR A 46 36.11 -8.60 -25.07
C THR A 46 35.14 -7.49 -24.67
N THR A 47 33.83 -7.76 -24.72
CA THR A 47 32.81 -6.82 -24.25
C THR A 47 32.90 -6.72 -22.74
N VAL A 48 33.52 -5.63 -22.28
CA VAL A 48 33.46 -5.14 -20.91
C VAL A 48 31.99 -5.06 -20.53
N VAL A 49 31.56 -5.83 -19.53
CA VAL A 49 30.27 -5.62 -18.87
C VAL A 49 30.37 -4.26 -18.18
N VAL A 50 29.89 -3.21 -18.85
CA VAL A 50 29.71 -1.92 -18.22
C VAL A 50 28.59 -2.12 -17.19
N ARG A 51 28.94 -2.08 -15.91
CA ARG A 51 27.92 -2.01 -14.87
C ARG A 51 27.23 -0.67 -15.02
N ASP A 52 26.02 -0.64 -15.56
CA ASP A 52 25.24 0.61 -15.68
C ASP A 52 24.83 1.13 -14.29
N THR A 53 24.91 0.30 -13.26
CA THR A 53 24.65 0.66 -11.86
C THR A 53 25.81 1.42 -11.20
N LEU A 54 25.47 2.51 -10.52
CA LEU A 54 26.28 3.23 -9.54
C LEU A 54 25.95 2.68 -8.15
N ALA A 55 26.87 1.94 -7.53
CA ALA A 55 26.61 1.28 -6.26
C ALA A 55 27.27 2.04 -5.10
N VAL A 56 26.47 2.49 -4.14
CA VAL A 56 26.96 3.17 -2.92
C VAL A 56 26.46 2.42 -1.70
N ASN A 57 27.38 2.02 -0.83
CA ASN A 57 27.03 1.45 0.47
C ASN A 57 27.04 2.55 1.53
N ILE A 58 26.01 2.61 2.36
CA ILE A 58 25.85 3.55 3.47
C ILE A 58 25.72 2.75 4.76
N VAL A 59 26.65 2.95 5.69
CA VAL A 59 26.70 2.22 6.96
C VAL A 59 26.63 3.21 8.12
N TRP A 60 25.59 3.11 8.94
CA TRP A 60 25.46 3.90 10.17
C TRP A 60 26.08 3.19 11.37
N ASP A 61 26.83 3.94 12.19
CA ASP A 61 27.29 3.56 13.53
C ASP A 61 27.01 4.70 14.51
N GLY A 62 25.78 4.68 15.06
CA GLY A 62 25.24 5.80 15.83
C GLY A 62 25.06 7.03 14.95
N THR A 63 25.77 8.11 15.27
CA THR A 63 25.77 9.36 14.48
C THR A 63 26.91 9.44 13.47
N THR A 64 27.72 8.39 13.35
CA THR A 64 28.76 8.29 12.32
C THR A 64 28.21 7.54 11.11
N VAL A 65 28.56 7.98 9.90
CA VAL A 65 28.18 7.32 8.65
C VAL A 65 29.43 7.06 7.81
N GLN A 66 29.54 5.85 7.28
CA GLN A 66 30.58 5.47 6.32
C GLN A 66 29.94 5.22 4.95
N LEU A 67 30.46 5.89 3.92
CA LEU A 67 30.06 5.68 2.53
C LEU A 67 31.20 5.01 1.76
N THR A 68 30.91 3.97 0.98
CA THR A 68 31.87 3.28 0.11
C THR A 68 31.25 2.91 -1.24
N GLY A 69 32.08 2.52 -2.22
CA GLY A 69 31.64 2.23 -3.58
C GLY A 69 31.81 3.45 -4.50
N ASP A 70 30.84 3.70 -5.37
CA ASP A 70 30.85 4.78 -6.37
C ASP A 70 30.51 6.15 -5.78
N VAL A 71 30.99 6.45 -4.56
CA VAL A 71 30.66 7.66 -3.80
C VAL A 71 31.03 8.93 -4.56
N ASP A 72 32.14 8.91 -5.30
CA ASP A 72 32.60 10.04 -6.12
C ASP A 72 31.66 10.36 -7.30
N SER A 73 30.71 9.48 -7.61
CA SER A 73 29.70 9.67 -8.65
C SER A 73 28.39 10.32 -8.14
N VAL A 74 28.28 10.57 -6.84
CA VAL A 74 27.13 11.26 -6.24
C VAL A 74 27.59 12.46 -5.43
N SER A 75 26.75 13.47 -5.25
CA SER A 75 26.96 14.45 -4.20
C SER A 75 26.24 13.98 -2.93
N TYR A 76 26.87 14.20 -1.77
CA TYR A 76 26.23 13.89 -0.51
C TYR A 76 26.59 14.90 0.58
N THR A 77 25.70 15.04 1.55
CA THR A 77 25.98 15.77 2.80
C THR A 77 25.68 14.87 3.98
N GLN A 78 26.46 15.02 5.04
CA GLN A 78 26.24 14.33 6.30
C GLN A 78 26.27 15.33 7.45
N THR A 79 25.24 15.33 8.29
CA THR A 79 25.22 16.06 9.56
C THR A 79 24.76 15.10 10.66
N GLY A 80 25.68 14.66 11.52
CA GLY A 80 25.37 13.56 12.45
C GLY A 80 24.95 12.31 11.68
N GLY A 81 23.81 11.72 12.08
CA GLY A 81 23.21 10.57 11.40
C GLY A 81 22.41 10.92 10.14
N ASP A 82 22.16 12.20 9.84
CA ASP A 82 21.42 12.62 8.65
C ASP A 82 22.30 12.58 7.39
N VAL A 83 21.81 11.87 6.38
CA VAL A 83 22.47 11.72 5.08
C VAL A 83 21.55 12.22 3.98
N VAL A 84 22.08 13.09 3.12
CA VAL A 84 21.44 13.46 1.86
C VAL A 84 22.28 12.91 0.72
N ILE A 85 21.67 12.17 -0.21
CA ILE A 85 22.30 11.69 -1.45
C ILE A 85 21.62 12.37 -2.64
N THR A 86 22.42 12.91 -3.56
CA THR A 86 21.95 13.48 -4.81
C THR A 86 22.71 12.85 -5.98
N SER A 87 22.00 12.13 -6.85
CA SER A 87 22.52 11.67 -8.14
C SER A 87 21.93 12.48 -9.28
N ASN A 88 22.79 13.18 -10.02
CA ASN A 88 22.43 13.90 -11.25
C ASN A 88 22.92 13.16 -12.50
N ILE A 89 23.27 11.88 -12.36
CA ILE A 89 23.81 11.06 -13.44
C ILE A 89 22.67 10.27 -14.10
N ASP A 90 22.72 10.15 -15.42
CA ASP A 90 21.80 9.32 -16.20
C ASP A 90 22.17 7.83 -16.12
N ARG A 91 22.17 7.27 -14.90
CA ARG A 91 22.51 5.88 -14.58
C ARG A 91 21.70 5.39 -13.38
N PHE A 92 21.54 4.08 -13.23
CA PHE A 92 20.85 3.51 -12.07
C PHE A 92 21.68 3.73 -10.82
N LEU A 93 21.16 4.44 -9.83
CA LEU A 93 21.75 4.49 -8.49
C LEU A 93 21.25 3.29 -7.68
N GLU A 94 22.13 2.56 -7.03
CA GLU A 94 21.79 1.53 -6.05
C GLU A 94 22.45 1.85 -4.70
N LEU A 95 21.61 2.10 -3.69
CA LEU A 95 22.06 2.37 -2.32
C LEU A 95 21.89 1.12 -1.47
N THR A 96 22.97 0.59 -0.89
CA THR A 96 22.88 -0.49 0.09
C THR A 96 23.03 0.06 1.50
N LEU A 97 21.99 -0.08 2.32
CA LEU A 97 21.91 0.50 3.65
C LEU A 97 22.14 -0.58 4.72
N SER A 98 22.97 -0.28 5.72
CA SER A 98 23.20 -1.17 6.88
C SER A 98 23.60 -0.38 8.13
N GLY A 99 23.66 -1.06 9.27
CA GLY A 99 24.03 -0.44 10.55
C GLY A 99 22.86 0.28 11.21
N SER A 100 23.13 1.16 12.19
CA SER A 100 22.06 1.76 12.98
C SER A 100 22.32 3.19 13.41
N THR A 101 21.26 4.02 13.39
CA THR A 101 21.24 5.36 13.97
C THR A 101 19.95 5.60 14.76
N SER A 102 20.06 6.29 15.89
CA SER A 102 18.91 6.69 16.73
C SER A 102 18.42 8.12 16.44
N ASP A 103 19.21 8.88 15.68
CA ASP A 103 18.96 10.27 15.33
C ASP A 103 19.62 10.53 13.98
N GLY A 104 18.93 10.12 12.92
CA GLY A 104 19.40 10.25 11.56
C GLY A 104 18.34 9.87 10.53
N SER A 105 18.64 10.16 9.27
CA SER A 105 17.73 9.98 8.16
C SER A 105 18.48 9.73 6.86
N LEU A 106 17.74 9.25 5.85
CA LEU A 106 18.20 9.25 4.46
C LEU A 106 17.22 10.06 3.59
N LEU A 107 17.71 11.14 2.99
CA LEU A 107 17.02 11.91 1.96
C LEU A 107 17.68 11.66 0.61
N VAL A 108 16.89 11.31 -0.42
CA VAL A 108 17.44 10.98 -1.75
C VAL A 108 16.81 11.82 -2.85
N TYR A 109 17.68 12.41 -3.68
CA TYR A 109 17.37 12.97 -4.98
C TYR A 109 18.12 12.18 -6.07
N SER A 110 17.42 11.79 -7.13
CA SER A 110 17.97 11.00 -8.23
C SER A 110 17.32 11.43 -9.54
N LEU A 111 18.13 11.65 -10.56
CA LEU A 111 17.69 12.00 -11.91
C LEU A 111 16.88 10.86 -12.56
N LYS A 112 17.17 9.61 -12.21
CA LYS A 112 16.56 8.39 -12.77
C LYS A 112 15.94 7.53 -11.68
N LYS A 113 15.17 6.53 -12.10
CA LYS A 113 14.74 5.43 -11.22
C LYS A 113 15.97 4.83 -10.52
N TYR A 114 15.81 4.39 -9.29
CA TYR A 114 16.93 3.96 -8.45
C TYR A 114 16.52 2.87 -7.47
N GLY A 115 17.50 2.20 -6.88
CA GLY A 115 17.32 1.12 -5.94
C GLY A 115 17.81 1.48 -4.54
N ILE A 116 17.11 0.97 -3.53
CA ILE A 116 17.61 0.86 -2.16
C ILE A 116 17.56 -0.62 -1.76
N ILE A 117 18.67 -1.14 -1.26
CA ILE A 117 18.75 -2.45 -0.61
C ILE A 117 18.84 -2.21 0.89
N LEU A 118 17.81 -2.64 1.64
CA LEU A 118 17.84 -2.65 3.10
C LEU A 118 18.53 -3.93 3.57
N ASN A 119 19.77 -3.80 4.08
CA ASN A 119 20.66 -4.90 4.42
C ASN A 119 21.03 -4.89 5.92
N GLY A 120 20.01 -5.01 6.77
CA GLY A 120 20.16 -4.97 8.21
C GLY A 120 20.33 -3.55 8.75
N VAL A 121 19.53 -2.60 8.25
CA VAL A 121 19.58 -1.20 8.66
C VAL A 121 18.50 -0.87 9.69
N SER A 122 18.83 -0.05 10.70
CA SER A 122 17.89 0.53 11.64
C SER A 122 18.03 2.05 11.68
N ILE A 123 17.03 2.79 11.22
CA ILE A 123 17.04 4.26 11.19
C ILE A 123 15.89 4.79 12.03
N THR A 124 16.21 5.61 13.04
CA THR A 124 15.25 6.45 13.75
C THR A 124 15.54 7.91 13.43
N ASN A 125 14.54 8.60 12.89
CA ASN A 125 14.56 10.06 12.74
C ASN A 125 13.55 10.66 13.73
N PRO A 126 13.97 11.31 14.84
CA PRO A 126 13.06 11.85 15.84
C PRO A 126 12.29 13.10 15.38
N ASP A 127 12.66 13.72 14.26
CA ASP A 127 12.06 14.96 13.76
C ASP A 127 11.57 14.88 12.30
N GLY A 128 11.42 13.68 11.74
CA GLY A 128 10.97 13.51 10.37
C GLY A 128 10.95 12.07 9.87
N SER A 129 10.93 11.91 8.54
CA SER A 129 10.97 10.60 7.87
C SER A 129 12.32 9.90 8.09
N ALA A 130 12.31 8.59 8.28
CA ALA A 130 13.53 7.78 8.34
C ALA A 130 14.16 7.66 6.93
N ILE A 131 13.34 7.38 5.92
CA ILE A 131 13.74 7.42 4.50
C ILE A 131 12.76 8.32 3.75
N ASN A 132 13.31 9.27 2.99
CA ASN A 132 12.57 10.22 2.21
C ASN A 132 13.09 10.24 0.76
N ASN A 133 12.29 9.69 -0.14
CA ASN A 133 12.54 9.73 -1.57
C ASN A 133 11.87 10.96 -2.20
N GLN A 134 12.68 11.95 -2.55
CA GLN A 134 12.23 13.15 -3.27
C GLN A 134 12.29 12.98 -4.79
N CYS A 135 12.59 11.78 -5.28
CA CYS A 135 12.58 11.49 -6.70
C CYS A 135 11.14 11.18 -7.12
N GLY A 136 10.60 11.94 -8.08
CA GLY A 136 9.34 11.61 -8.78
C GLY A 136 9.47 10.44 -9.77
N LYS A 137 10.36 9.47 -9.48
CA LYS A 137 10.67 8.29 -10.29
C LYS A 137 10.66 7.06 -9.39
N SER A 138 10.61 5.88 -10.00
CA SER A 138 10.46 4.62 -9.28
C SER A 138 11.65 4.34 -8.34
N LEU A 139 11.32 4.04 -7.10
CA LEU A 139 12.20 3.46 -6.09
C LEU A 139 11.98 1.94 -6.07
N PHE A 140 13.03 1.18 -6.34
CA PHE A 140 13.07 -0.26 -6.11
C PHE A 140 13.64 -0.56 -4.74
N LEU A 141 12.77 -0.89 -3.78
CA LEU A 141 13.12 -1.14 -2.39
C LEU A 141 13.22 -2.65 -2.12
N THR A 142 14.45 -3.15 -2.05
CA THR A 142 14.74 -4.57 -1.84
C THR A 142 15.07 -4.86 -0.39
N LEU A 143 14.34 -5.79 0.23
CA LEU A 143 14.65 -6.32 1.56
C LEU A 143 15.63 -7.48 1.43
N ALA A 144 16.90 -7.27 1.78
CA ALA A 144 17.94 -8.28 1.59
C ALA A 144 17.63 -9.57 2.38
N ASP A 145 17.88 -10.71 1.76
CA ASP A 145 17.56 -12.02 2.34
C ASP A 145 18.21 -12.22 3.71
N GLY A 146 17.46 -12.81 4.64
CA GLY A 146 17.91 -13.06 6.01
C GLY A 146 18.15 -11.81 6.89
N THR A 147 17.82 -10.60 6.40
CA THR A 147 18.03 -9.37 7.17
C THR A 147 16.75 -8.85 7.82
N VAL A 148 16.92 -8.14 8.94
CA VAL A 148 15.86 -7.43 9.65
C VAL A 148 16.16 -5.94 9.61
N ASN A 149 15.22 -5.15 9.12
CA ASN A 149 15.36 -3.72 8.94
C ASN A 149 14.29 -2.99 9.74
N THR A 150 14.62 -1.82 10.29
CA THR A 150 13.69 -1.00 11.07
C THR A 150 13.76 0.46 10.64
N LEU A 151 12.62 1.07 10.38
CA LEU A 151 12.47 2.50 10.11
C LEU A 151 11.52 3.09 11.15
N THR A 152 11.87 4.23 11.73
CA THR A 152 11.06 4.89 12.77
C THR A 152 11.11 6.40 12.57
N ASP A 153 9.94 7.04 12.54
CA ASP A 153 9.85 8.50 12.48
C ASP A 153 9.64 9.15 13.84
N GLY A 154 9.62 10.48 13.82
CA GLY A 154 9.28 11.33 14.95
C GLY A 154 7.78 11.51 15.08
N GLU A 155 7.32 11.69 16.31
CA GLU A 155 5.94 12.15 16.56
C GLU A 155 5.69 13.54 15.97
N ASN A 156 6.70 14.41 15.99
CA ASN A 156 6.62 15.76 15.46
C ASN A 156 7.63 15.93 14.33
N TYR A 157 7.15 16.34 13.16
CA TYR A 157 8.02 16.58 12.00
C TYR A 157 8.50 18.03 11.99
N ALA A 158 9.81 18.23 11.88
CA ALA A 158 10.38 19.55 11.63
C ALA A 158 9.91 20.10 10.29
N GLU A 159 9.71 21.42 10.23
CA GLU A 159 9.43 22.13 8.99
C GLU A 159 10.66 22.06 8.07
N ARG A 160 10.46 21.58 6.83
CA ARG A 160 11.49 21.46 5.80
C ARG A 160 10.96 22.01 4.49
N THR A 161 11.85 22.27 3.52
CA THR A 161 11.46 22.77 2.19
C THR A 161 10.98 21.67 1.24
N PHE A 162 10.88 20.44 1.72
CA PHE A 162 10.51 19.26 0.97
C PHE A 162 9.44 18.49 1.74
N ASP A 163 8.67 17.68 1.01
CA ASP A 163 7.55 16.97 1.60
C ASP A 163 8.00 15.82 2.51
N GLN A 164 7.25 15.63 3.59
CA GLN A 164 7.48 14.56 4.55
C GLN A 164 6.11 14.05 5.00
N LYS A 165 5.66 12.94 4.42
CA LYS A 165 4.27 12.45 4.61
C LYS A 165 4.19 11.11 5.36
N GLY A 166 5.34 10.50 5.70
CA GLY A 166 5.39 9.27 6.49
C GLY A 166 6.80 8.81 6.80
N THR A 167 6.92 7.75 7.61
CA THR A 167 8.21 7.19 8.04
C THR A 167 9.08 6.78 6.86
N LEU A 168 8.47 6.11 5.89
CA LEU A 168 8.98 5.96 4.54
C LEU A 168 8.12 6.82 3.61
N PHE A 169 8.70 7.88 3.05
CA PHE A 169 8.01 8.75 2.10
C PHE A 169 8.62 8.64 0.71
N SER A 170 7.78 8.70 -0.33
CA SER A 170 8.19 8.73 -1.73
C SER A 170 7.29 9.63 -2.58
N GLU A 171 7.89 10.60 -3.27
CA GLU A 171 7.23 11.37 -4.33
C GLU A 171 6.87 10.48 -5.53
N GLY A 172 7.75 9.54 -5.88
CA GLY A 172 7.56 8.57 -6.96
C GLY A 172 7.07 7.20 -6.50
N GLN A 173 7.00 6.25 -7.43
CA GLN A 173 6.49 4.91 -7.17
C GLN A 173 7.42 4.11 -6.25
N ILE A 174 6.86 3.14 -5.52
CA ILE A 174 7.65 2.19 -4.71
C ILE A 174 7.37 0.76 -5.15
N TYR A 175 8.44 0.04 -5.49
CA TYR A 175 8.41 -1.39 -5.75
C TYR A 175 9.11 -2.14 -4.62
N PHE A 176 8.37 -2.87 -3.81
CA PHE A 176 8.93 -3.74 -2.78
C PHE A 176 9.30 -5.10 -3.35
N GLY A 177 10.49 -5.60 -3.00
CA GLY A 177 10.96 -6.93 -3.35
C GLY A 177 11.92 -7.52 -2.31
N GLY A 178 12.45 -8.70 -2.62
CA GLY A 178 13.32 -9.45 -1.71
C GLY A 178 12.55 -10.29 -0.69
N THR A 179 13.27 -10.95 0.21
CA THR A 179 12.74 -11.91 1.20
C THR A 179 13.02 -11.52 2.64
N GLY A 180 13.81 -10.46 2.87
CA GLY A 180 14.07 -9.91 4.21
C GLY A 180 12.83 -9.31 4.87
N SER A 181 12.99 -8.85 6.11
CA SER A 181 11.93 -8.20 6.86
C SER A 181 12.17 -6.71 7.08
N LEU A 182 11.07 -5.94 7.11
CA LEU A 182 11.06 -4.51 7.40
C LEU A 182 9.97 -4.22 8.45
N THR A 183 10.35 -3.59 9.55
CA THR A 183 9.42 -2.98 10.52
C THR A 183 9.42 -1.46 10.34
N ILE A 184 8.23 -0.88 10.23
CA ILE A 184 8.01 0.57 10.13
C ILE A 184 7.19 1.01 11.34
N ASN A 185 7.75 1.92 12.13
CA ASN A 185 7.08 2.52 13.28
C ASN A 185 6.70 3.97 12.94
N GLY A 186 5.41 4.20 12.69
CA GLY A 186 4.83 5.51 12.41
C GLY A 186 4.27 6.15 13.67
N ASN A 187 4.97 7.14 14.21
CA ASN A 187 4.64 7.86 15.43
C ASN A 187 3.91 9.18 15.14
N GLY A 188 4.28 9.90 14.08
CA GLY A 188 3.74 11.24 13.82
C GLY A 188 2.91 11.40 12.54
N LYS A 189 3.15 10.55 11.53
CA LYS A 189 2.46 10.61 10.24
C LYS A 189 2.07 9.21 9.77
N ASN A 190 1.97 9.00 8.46
CA ASN A 190 1.72 7.66 7.92
C ASN A 190 2.94 6.76 8.13
N GLY A 191 2.76 5.45 8.22
CA GLY A 191 3.90 4.52 8.18
C GLY A 191 4.61 4.63 6.82
N ILE A 192 3.87 4.42 5.73
CA ILE A 192 4.33 4.63 4.35
C ILE A 192 3.43 5.66 3.68
N ALA A 193 4.03 6.65 3.01
CA ALA A 193 3.32 7.55 2.13
C ALA A 193 3.97 7.56 0.75
N CYS A 194 3.16 7.46 -0.31
CA CYS A 194 3.61 7.52 -1.69
C CYS A 194 2.65 8.42 -2.48
N ASP A 195 3.18 9.42 -3.17
CA ASP A 195 2.33 10.33 -3.95
C ASP A 195 1.88 9.75 -5.30
N ASP A 196 2.44 8.59 -5.69
CA ASP A 196 2.10 7.84 -6.89
C ASP A 196 1.53 6.46 -6.50
N TYR A 197 2.07 5.34 -7.02
CA TYR A 197 1.62 3.98 -6.69
C TYR A 197 2.67 3.10 -6.01
N ILE A 198 2.17 2.08 -5.28
CA ILE A 198 2.99 1.06 -4.62
C ILE A 198 2.67 -0.32 -5.18
N VAL A 199 3.72 -1.10 -5.47
CA VAL A 199 3.64 -2.51 -5.84
C VAL A 199 4.46 -3.34 -4.86
N MET A 200 3.83 -4.33 -4.23
CA MET A 200 4.48 -5.31 -3.36
C MET A 200 4.64 -6.65 -4.08
N ASN A 201 5.89 -6.99 -4.40
CA ASN A 201 6.25 -8.25 -5.05
C ASN A 201 6.89 -9.27 -4.09
N GLY A 202 7.07 -8.92 -2.81
CA GLY A 202 7.71 -9.78 -1.83
C GLY A 202 8.01 -9.07 -0.51
N GLY A 203 8.80 -9.73 0.34
CA GLY A 203 9.24 -9.23 1.64
C GLY A 203 8.28 -9.55 2.79
N THR A 204 8.76 -9.38 4.02
CA THR A 204 7.94 -9.41 5.24
C THR A 204 7.88 -8.02 5.87
N ILE A 205 6.79 -7.31 5.66
CA ILE A 205 6.62 -5.92 6.08
C ILE A 205 5.64 -5.85 7.25
N LYS A 206 6.07 -5.25 8.35
CA LYS A 206 5.23 -4.90 9.50
C LYS A 206 5.17 -3.38 9.64
N ILE A 207 3.96 -2.84 9.78
CA ILE A 207 3.75 -1.41 10.00
C ILE A 207 2.94 -1.25 11.29
N ASP A 208 3.53 -0.59 12.27
CA ASP A 208 2.89 -0.19 13.51
C ASP A 208 2.70 1.33 13.48
N VAL A 209 1.46 1.81 13.60
CA VAL A 209 1.14 3.23 13.68
C VAL A 209 0.49 3.53 15.02
N GLU A 210 1.09 4.45 15.77
CA GLU A 210 0.59 4.89 17.07
C GLU A 210 -0.66 5.77 16.95
N ASP A 211 -1.27 6.11 18.09
CA ASP A 211 -2.50 6.92 18.14
C ASP A 211 -2.31 8.35 17.65
N THR A 212 -1.12 8.90 17.81
CA THR A 212 -0.68 10.20 17.26
C THR A 212 -0.32 10.17 15.78
N GLY A 213 -0.26 8.98 15.17
CA GLY A 213 0.07 8.80 13.76
C GLY A 213 -1.10 9.04 12.81
N SER A 214 -1.03 8.45 11.61
CA SER A 214 -2.11 8.50 10.64
C SER A 214 -2.37 7.11 10.02
N ASN A 215 -2.28 6.95 8.69
CA ASN A 215 -2.54 5.67 8.03
C ASN A 215 -1.32 4.75 8.09
N GLY A 216 -1.52 3.43 8.04
CA GLY A 216 -0.43 2.48 7.82
C GLY A 216 0.26 2.75 6.48
N ILE A 217 -0.53 2.75 5.41
CA ILE A 217 -0.11 3.11 4.06
C ILE A 217 -1.07 4.15 3.49
N LYS A 218 -0.52 5.26 2.98
CA LYS A 218 -1.22 6.25 2.18
C LYS A 218 -0.62 6.29 0.78
N VAL A 219 -1.45 6.13 -0.24
CA VAL A 219 -1.02 6.10 -1.64
C VAL A 219 -2.08 6.74 -2.55
N ASN A 220 -1.67 7.48 -3.56
CA ASN A 220 -2.62 8.23 -4.38
C ASN A 220 -3.08 7.41 -5.60
N ASP A 221 -2.14 6.89 -6.39
CA ASP A 221 -2.45 6.45 -7.76
C ASP A 221 -2.60 4.93 -7.92
N GLY A 222 -2.27 4.14 -6.89
CA GLY A 222 -2.58 2.72 -6.88
C GLY A 222 -1.87 1.91 -5.80
N PHE A 223 -2.48 0.80 -5.41
CA PHE A 223 -1.87 -0.16 -4.49
C PHE A 223 -2.05 -1.58 -5.01
N THR A 224 -0.95 -2.31 -5.20
CA THR A 224 -0.98 -3.70 -5.66
C THR A 224 -0.14 -4.60 -4.77
N ILE A 225 -0.70 -5.72 -4.33
CA ILE A 225 0.03 -6.82 -3.70
C ILE A 225 0.01 -8.01 -4.66
N ASN A 226 1.18 -8.36 -5.20
CA ASN A 226 1.38 -9.57 -5.99
C ASN A 226 1.84 -10.73 -5.09
N ASP A 227 2.73 -10.46 -4.12
CA ASP A 227 3.22 -11.44 -3.16
C ASP A 227 3.78 -10.76 -1.89
N GLY A 228 4.24 -11.56 -0.93
CA GLY A 228 4.84 -11.13 0.34
C GLY A 228 3.91 -11.25 1.54
N VAL A 229 4.40 -10.81 2.70
CA VAL A 229 3.64 -10.76 3.96
C VAL A 229 3.55 -9.31 4.42
N LEU A 230 2.34 -8.79 4.55
CA LEU A 230 2.05 -7.45 5.05
C LEU A 230 1.23 -7.52 6.33
N THR A 231 1.75 -6.99 7.43
CA THR A 231 1.02 -6.84 8.69
C THR A 231 0.93 -5.36 9.04
N ILE A 232 -0.26 -4.86 9.30
CA ILE A 232 -0.50 -3.46 9.64
C ILE A 232 -1.34 -3.38 10.92
N ASP A 233 -0.85 -2.68 11.92
CA ASP A 233 -1.58 -2.34 13.15
C ASP A 233 -1.64 -0.81 13.28
N VAL A 234 -2.84 -0.23 13.20
CA VAL A 234 -3.07 1.23 13.29
C VAL A 234 -3.93 1.56 14.48
N LYS A 235 -3.44 2.44 15.36
CA LYS A 235 -4.15 2.90 16.55
C LYS A 235 -4.82 4.26 16.41
N ALA A 236 -4.35 5.10 15.49
CA ALA A 236 -4.91 6.44 15.25
C ALA A 236 -6.40 6.41 14.89
N ASP A 237 -7.13 7.39 15.43
CA ASP A 237 -8.55 7.60 15.16
C ASP A 237 -8.77 7.96 13.69
N ALA A 238 -9.93 7.58 13.15
CA ALA A 238 -10.32 7.77 11.75
C ALA A 238 -9.37 7.18 10.68
N ALA A 239 -8.24 6.58 11.08
CA ALA A 239 -7.15 6.21 10.21
C ALA A 239 -7.37 4.86 9.54
N ARG A 240 -6.55 4.59 8.51
CA ARG A 240 -6.69 3.39 7.69
C ARG A 240 -5.45 2.55 7.73
N GLY A 241 -5.62 1.24 7.67
CA GLY A 241 -4.50 0.35 7.38
C GLY A 241 -3.90 0.72 6.02
N ILE A 242 -4.75 0.76 4.99
CA ILE A 242 -4.40 1.21 3.63
C ILE A 242 -5.42 2.26 3.18
N ARG A 243 -4.96 3.47 2.85
CA ARG A 243 -5.72 4.51 2.16
C ARG A 243 -5.17 4.69 0.76
N CYS A 244 -5.93 4.26 -0.25
CA CYS A 244 -5.63 4.43 -1.65
C CYS A 244 -6.63 5.40 -2.29
N GLU A 245 -6.19 6.44 -3.01
CA GLU A 245 -7.11 7.35 -3.74
C GLU A 245 -7.53 6.79 -5.11
N ALA A 246 -6.99 5.63 -5.48
CA ALA A 246 -7.27 4.93 -6.72
C ALA A 246 -7.65 3.46 -6.47
N ARG A 247 -7.19 2.56 -7.35
CA ARG A 247 -7.48 1.12 -7.30
C ARG A 247 -6.58 0.42 -6.28
N THR A 248 -7.18 -0.48 -5.51
CA THR A 248 -6.45 -1.46 -4.69
C THR A 248 -6.63 -2.87 -5.29
N THR A 249 -5.51 -3.56 -5.57
CA THR A 249 -5.50 -4.92 -6.13
C THR A 249 -4.73 -5.88 -5.22
N ILE A 250 -5.36 -7.01 -4.91
CA ILE A 250 -4.76 -8.10 -4.14
C ILE A 250 -4.72 -9.33 -5.05
N ALA A 251 -3.54 -9.64 -5.55
CA ALA A 251 -3.28 -10.72 -6.50
C ALA A 251 -2.50 -11.89 -5.90
N GLY A 252 -2.08 -11.79 -4.63
CA GLY A 252 -1.38 -12.85 -3.91
C GLY A 252 -0.94 -12.42 -2.51
N GLY A 253 0.01 -13.14 -1.93
CA GLY A 253 0.58 -12.85 -0.61
C GLY A 253 -0.37 -13.07 0.58
N THR A 254 0.10 -12.67 1.76
CA THR A 254 -0.66 -12.67 3.01
C THR A 254 -0.73 -11.27 3.59
N THR A 255 -1.94 -10.77 3.86
CA THR A 255 -2.16 -9.45 4.44
C THR A 255 -2.99 -9.56 5.72
N THR A 256 -2.50 -8.98 6.81
CA THR A 256 -3.24 -8.84 8.08
C THR A 256 -3.31 -7.37 8.45
N ILE A 257 -4.52 -6.86 8.69
CA ILE A 257 -4.73 -5.47 9.08
C ILE A 257 -5.59 -5.41 10.34
N THR A 258 -5.08 -4.75 11.37
CA THR A 258 -5.86 -4.36 12.54
C THR A 258 -5.97 -2.84 12.58
N THR A 259 -7.18 -2.32 12.77
CA THR A 259 -7.36 -0.93 13.20
C THR A 259 -8.08 -0.89 14.54
N SER A 260 -7.64 -0.01 15.44
CA SER A 260 -8.27 0.16 16.76
C SER A 260 -8.77 1.56 17.06
N GLY A 261 -8.34 2.58 16.33
CA GLY A 261 -8.86 3.94 16.49
C GLY A 261 -10.35 4.03 16.21
N ASP A 262 -11.01 4.96 16.91
CA ASP A 262 -12.44 5.22 16.83
C ASP A 262 -12.78 6.14 15.65
N CYS A 263 -14.04 6.59 15.58
CA CYS A 263 -14.44 7.63 14.65
C CYS A 263 -13.89 8.99 15.10
N GLU A 264 -13.53 9.83 14.14
CA GLU A 264 -13.47 11.27 14.38
C GLU A 264 -14.71 11.92 13.79
N THR A 265 -15.32 12.83 14.54
CA THR A 265 -16.46 13.63 14.07
C THR A 265 -16.05 15.09 13.98
N GLU A 266 -16.27 15.69 12.82
CA GLU A 266 -16.13 17.13 12.62
C GLU A 266 -17.49 17.76 12.32
N THR A 267 -17.69 19.00 12.76
CA THR A 267 -18.90 19.76 12.43
C THR A 267 -18.54 20.82 11.41
N VAL A 268 -18.97 20.63 10.16
CA VAL A 268 -18.79 21.59 9.07
C VAL A 268 -20.15 22.21 8.74
N GLU A 269 -20.27 23.53 8.88
CA GLU A 269 -21.52 24.27 8.62
C GLU A 269 -22.75 23.72 9.36
N GLY A 270 -22.55 23.15 10.56
CA GLY A 270 -23.63 22.57 11.38
C GLY A 270 -24.05 21.15 10.96
N VAL A 271 -23.32 20.53 10.03
CA VAL A 271 -23.44 19.13 9.66
C VAL A 271 -22.29 18.36 10.32
N GLU A 272 -22.64 17.34 11.11
CA GLU A 272 -21.67 16.38 11.63
C GLU A 272 -21.25 15.43 10.50
N ASP A 273 -19.95 15.38 10.20
CA ASP A 273 -19.34 14.38 9.33
C ASP A 273 -18.42 13.49 10.17
N ALA A 274 -18.63 12.17 10.03
CA ALA A 274 -17.93 11.17 10.82
C ALA A 274 -17.01 10.34 9.93
N SER A 275 -15.72 10.39 10.23
CA SER A 275 -14.68 9.62 9.58
C SER A 275 -14.28 8.45 10.47
N SER A 276 -14.65 7.23 10.07
CA SER A 276 -14.31 6.02 10.83
C SER A 276 -12.97 5.42 10.39
N ALA A 277 -12.33 4.70 11.30
CA ALA A 277 -11.23 3.82 10.94
C ALA A 277 -11.65 2.75 9.90
N ALA A 278 -10.71 2.33 9.06
CA ALA A 278 -10.93 1.25 8.10
C ALA A 278 -9.70 0.40 7.86
N GLY A 279 -9.83 -0.91 7.69
CA GLY A 279 -8.70 -1.72 7.25
C GLY A 279 -8.17 -1.25 5.90
N ILE A 280 -9.06 -1.14 4.92
CA ILE A 280 -8.76 -0.62 3.57
C ILE A 280 -9.80 0.41 3.20
N LYS A 281 -9.37 1.59 2.74
CA LYS A 281 -10.19 2.56 2.02
C LYS A 281 -9.59 2.79 0.63
N CYS A 282 -10.38 2.54 -0.42
CA CYS A 282 -10.01 2.86 -1.79
C CYS A 282 -11.09 3.72 -2.45
N ASP A 283 -10.68 4.78 -3.13
CA ASP A 283 -11.63 5.73 -3.74
C ASP A 283 -12.05 5.29 -5.17
N SER A 284 -11.47 4.18 -5.69
CA SER A 284 -11.89 3.49 -6.91
C SER A 284 -12.25 2.01 -6.63
N LEU A 285 -11.84 1.08 -7.49
CA LEU A 285 -12.10 -0.37 -7.40
C LEU A 285 -11.24 -1.04 -6.31
N PHE A 286 -11.87 -1.89 -5.49
CA PHE A 286 -11.16 -2.96 -4.78
C PHE A 286 -11.28 -4.26 -5.58
N LEU A 287 -10.15 -4.86 -5.94
CA LEU A 287 -10.08 -6.15 -6.65
C LEU A 287 -9.24 -7.13 -5.86
N MET A 288 -9.80 -8.30 -5.55
CA MET A 288 -9.04 -9.43 -5.01
C MET A 288 -9.20 -10.63 -5.92
N THR A 289 -8.10 -11.12 -6.48
CA THR A 289 -8.06 -12.28 -7.38
C THR A 289 -7.42 -13.49 -6.72
N ASP A 290 -6.53 -13.30 -5.75
CA ASP A 290 -5.92 -14.37 -4.96
C ASP A 290 -5.37 -13.81 -3.63
N GLY A 291 -4.64 -14.63 -2.87
CA GLY A 291 -3.98 -14.26 -1.61
C GLY A 291 -4.85 -14.53 -0.38
N THR A 292 -4.28 -14.31 0.80
CA THR A 292 -4.99 -14.41 2.08
C THR A 292 -5.04 -13.04 2.74
N MET A 293 -6.23 -12.55 3.04
CA MET A 293 -6.44 -11.25 3.68
C MET A 293 -7.30 -11.39 4.92
N THR A 294 -6.77 -10.93 6.06
CA THR A 294 -7.48 -10.83 7.33
C THR A 294 -7.55 -9.38 7.77
N ILE A 295 -8.75 -8.87 8.02
CA ILE A 295 -8.98 -7.50 8.50
C ILE A 295 -9.81 -7.54 9.77
N THR A 296 -9.33 -6.89 10.83
CA THR A 296 -10.09 -6.64 12.06
C THR A 296 -10.14 -5.15 12.36
N SER A 297 -11.33 -4.57 12.36
CA SER A 297 -11.53 -3.18 12.82
C SER A 297 -12.26 -3.18 14.16
N LYS A 298 -11.67 -2.55 15.18
CA LYS A 298 -12.15 -2.63 16.58
C LYS A 298 -12.83 -1.36 17.07
N GLY A 299 -12.48 -0.20 16.53
CA GLY A 299 -13.06 1.08 16.93
C GLY A 299 -14.50 1.28 16.43
N ASP A 300 -15.21 2.21 17.04
CA ASP A 300 -16.58 2.57 16.68
C ASP A 300 -16.70 2.94 15.20
N GLY A 301 -17.84 2.58 14.57
CA GLY A 301 -18.07 2.82 13.16
C GLY A 301 -17.10 2.14 12.17
N GLY A 302 -16.15 1.36 12.69
CA GLY A 302 -15.04 0.79 11.96
C GLY A 302 -15.44 -0.05 10.76
N LYS A 303 -14.62 -0.01 9.72
CA LYS A 303 -14.87 -0.73 8.46
C LYS A 303 -13.74 -1.71 8.17
N GLY A 304 -14.06 -2.87 7.59
CA GLY A 304 -13.03 -3.75 7.06
C GLY A 304 -12.49 -3.19 5.74
N ILE A 305 -13.35 -3.23 4.71
CA ILE A 305 -13.11 -2.61 3.40
C ILE A 305 -14.14 -1.49 3.19
N ASN A 306 -13.69 -0.31 2.77
CA ASN A 306 -14.52 0.84 2.41
C ASN A 306 -14.15 1.35 1.01
N CYS A 307 -14.93 0.98 0.02
CA CYS A 307 -14.65 1.22 -1.39
C CYS A 307 -15.68 2.20 -1.98
N ALA A 308 -15.23 3.30 -2.58
CA ALA A 308 -16.13 4.30 -3.17
C ALA A 308 -16.69 3.86 -4.55
N ASP A 309 -16.11 2.84 -5.17
CA ASP A 309 -16.71 2.16 -6.33
C ASP A 309 -17.21 0.76 -5.92
N SER A 310 -16.69 -0.29 -6.54
CA SER A 310 -17.16 -1.65 -6.39
C SER A 310 -16.10 -2.51 -5.72
N VAL A 311 -16.54 -3.45 -4.88
CA VAL A 311 -15.69 -4.54 -4.40
C VAL A 311 -15.88 -5.74 -5.32
N LYS A 312 -14.80 -6.21 -5.93
CA LYS A 312 -14.77 -7.43 -6.75
C LYS A 312 -13.87 -8.48 -6.09
N PHE A 313 -14.48 -9.57 -5.66
CA PHE A 313 -13.79 -10.73 -5.09
C PHE A 313 -13.91 -11.91 -6.05
N CYS A 314 -12.80 -12.23 -6.71
CA CYS A 314 -12.71 -13.24 -7.74
C CYS A 314 -12.01 -14.53 -7.27
N GLY A 315 -11.23 -14.48 -6.18
CA GLY A 315 -10.46 -15.61 -5.66
C GLY A 315 -9.73 -15.28 -4.36
N GLY A 316 -8.95 -16.23 -3.84
CA GLY A 316 -8.25 -16.10 -2.56
C GLY A 316 -9.14 -16.31 -1.32
N THR A 317 -8.65 -15.88 -0.16
CA THR A 317 -9.35 -15.95 1.13
C THR A 317 -9.44 -14.58 1.77
N LEU A 318 -10.66 -14.07 1.99
CA LEU A 318 -10.93 -12.86 2.76
C LEU A 318 -11.64 -13.22 4.07
N TYR A 319 -11.12 -12.72 5.18
CA TYR A 319 -11.81 -12.63 6.47
C TYR A 319 -11.83 -11.17 6.93
N ALA A 320 -12.98 -10.51 6.87
CA ALA A 320 -13.17 -9.16 7.39
C ALA A 320 -14.13 -9.18 8.59
N GLU A 321 -13.70 -8.65 9.73
CA GLU A 321 -14.52 -8.56 10.93
C GLU A 321 -14.46 -7.17 11.57
N THR A 322 -15.63 -6.58 11.83
CA THR A 322 -15.75 -5.32 12.56
C THR A 322 -16.39 -5.56 13.93
N LYS A 323 -15.68 -5.17 14.99
CA LYS A 323 -16.03 -5.46 16.39
C LYS A 323 -16.50 -4.24 17.18
N GLY A 324 -16.28 -3.04 16.64
CA GLY A 324 -16.62 -1.79 17.31
C GLY A 324 -18.12 -1.53 17.46
N GLY A 325 -18.40 -0.43 18.15
CA GLY A 325 -19.74 0.10 18.41
C GLY A 325 -20.51 0.47 17.14
N ASN A 326 -21.64 1.15 17.33
CA ASN A 326 -22.33 1.80 16.23
C ASN A 326 -22.92 3.16 16.65
N ASP A 327 -22.23 3.84 17.56
CA ASP A 327 -22.76 4.99 18.28
C ASP A 327 -22.54 6.28 17.47
N GLU A 328 -21.33 6.47 16.93
CA GLU A 328 -20.89 7.61 16.12
C GLU A 328 -20.82 7.25 14.62
N GLY A 329 -20.59 5.97 14.31
CA GLY A 329 -20.53 5.49 12.93
C GLY A 329 -21.22 4.15 12.73
N LYS A 330 -21.52 3.79 11.47
CA LYS A 330 -22.15 2.50 11.15
C LYS A 330 -21.09 1.50 10.68
N PRO A 331 -20.64 0.54 11.51
CA PRO A 331 -19.59 -0.40 11.11
C PRO A 331 -20.04 -1.27 9.94
N LYS A 332 -19.08 -1.68 9.10
CA LYS A 332 -19.28 -2.56 7.93
C LYS A 332 -18.04 -3.42 7.72
N ALA A 333 -18.19 -4.73 7.61
CA ALA A 333 -17.06 -5.58 7.25
C ALA A 333 -16.59 -5.29 5.82
N VAL A 334 -17.53 -5.18 4.87
CA VAL A 334 -17.21 -4.82 3.48
C VAL A 334 -18.26 -3.83 2.98
N LYS A 335 -17.79 -2.68 2.50
CA LYS A 335 -18.59 -1.63 1.88
C LYS A 335 -18.06 -1.33 0.48
N GLY A 336 -18.96 -1.33 -0.51
CA GLY A 336 -18.70 -0.85 -1.87
C GLY A 336 -19.87 -0.01 -2.35
N ASP A 337 -19.70 1.29 -2.55
CA ASP A 337 -20.81 2.21 -2.85
C ASP A 337 -21.58 1.87 -4.13
N LYS A 338 -20.94 1.20 -5.09
CA LYS A 338 -21.59 0.77 -6.35
C LYS A 338 -21.85 -0.74 -6.46
N GLY A 339 -21.39 -1.53 -5.50
CA GLY A 339 -21.59 -2.98 -5.54
C GLY A 339 -20.56 -3.80 -4.79
N ILE A 340 -20.97 -5.02 -4.46
CA ILE A 340 -20.10 -6.08 -3.96
C ILE A 340 -20.38 -7.32 -4.82
N ILE A 341 -19.36 -7.81 -5.52
CA ILE A 341 -19.45 -8.95 -6.44
C ILE A 341 -18.49 -10.04 -5.95
N VAL A 342 -19.02 -11.26 -5.78
CA VAL A 342 -18.26 -12.43 -5.31
C VAL A 342 -18.42 -13.57 -6.33
N SER A 343 -17.32 -13.99 -6.95
CA SER A 343 -17.34 -14.99 -8.03
C SER A 343 -16.36 -16.16 -7.86
N GLY A 344 -15.61 -16.21 -6.76
CA GLY A 344 -14.68 -17.30 -6.46
C GLY A 344 -14.17 -17.22 -5.01
N GLY A 345 -13.29 -18.14 -4.60
CA GLY A 345 -12.56 -18.11 -3.32
C GLY A 345 -13.40 -18.36 -2.06
N SER A 346 -12.86 -17.94 -0.90
CA SER A 346 -13.51 -17.96 0.42
C SER A 346 -13.68 -16.54 0.95
N PHE A 347 -14.90 -16.03 0.91
CA PHE A 347 -15.29 -14.69 1.36
C PHE A 347 -16.03 -14.77 2.70
N THR A 348 -15.47 -14.18 3.75
CA THR A 348 -16.11 -14.04 5.07
C THR A 348 -16.15 -12.59 5.50
N ALA A 349 -17.35 -12.10 5.83
CA ALA A 349 -17.59 -10.75 6.32
C ALA A 349 -18.50 -10.78 7.56
N LYS A 350 -18.02 -10.24 8.69
CA LYS A 350 -18.72 -10.25 9.98
C LYS A 350 -18.78 -8.88 10.61
N CYS A 351 -19.94 -8.51 11.14
CA CYS A 351 -20.12 -7.26 11.86
C CYS A 351 -20.91 -7.48 13.13
N VAL A 352 -20.40 -6.99 14.27
CA VAL A 352 -21.04 -7.20 15.58
C VAL A 352 -22.30 -6.36 15.74
N LYS A 353 -22.27 -5.09 15.35
CA LYS A 353 -23.30 -4.11 15.70
C LYS A 353 -24.23 -3.70 14.56
N SER A 354 -23.78 -3.76 13.30
CA SER A 354 -24.54 -3.28 12.13
C SER A 354 -24.64 -4.35 11.03
N TRP A 355 -24.81 -3.94 9.77
CA TRP A 355 -24.74 -4.83 8.62
C TRP A 355 -23.29 -5.27 8.35
N ALA A 356 -23.07 -6.51 7.95
CA ALA A 356 -21.76 -6.97 7.50
C ALA A 356 -21.40 -6.37 6.14
N LEU A 357 -22.38 -6.27 5.24
CA LEU A 357 -22.21 -5.75 3.89
C LEU A 357 -23.01 -4.47 3.66
N ASP A 358 -22.46 -3.58 2.85
CA ASP A 358 -23.14 -2.42 2.30
C ASP A 358 -22.69 -2.20 0.85
N ASN A 359 -23.62 -2.37 -0.09
CA ASN A 359 -23.38 -2.26 -1.52
C ASN A 359 -24.04 -1.02 -2.14
N GLY A 360 -24.41 -0.03 -1.33
CA GLY A 360 -25.12 1.18 -1.77
C GLY A 360 -26.63 1.02 -1.93
N VAL A 361 -27.19 -0.19 -1.75
CA VAL A 361 -28.65 -0.38 -1.76
C VAL A 361 -29.24 -0.31 -0.35
N ASP A 362 -30.40 0.36 -0.24
CA ASP A 362 -31.17 0.40 0.99
C ASP A 362 -32.21 -0.72 1.01
N THR A 363 -31.88 -1.81 1.71
CA THR A 363 -32.70 -3.03 1.78
C THR A 363 -32.52 -3.76 3.10
N GLU A 364 -33.60 -4.39 3.58
CA GLU A 364 -33.59 -5.28 4.74
C GLU A 364 -33.37 -6.76 4.36
N ASP A 365 -33.25 -7.08 3.06
CA ASP A 365 -32.86 -8.42 2.61
C ASP A 365 -31.32 -8.50 2.46
N PRO A 366 -30.61 -9.26 3.31
CA PRO A 366 -29.16 -9.41 3.20
C PRO A 366 -28.70 -9.93 1.83
N LYS A 367 -29.54 -10.73 1.15
CA LYS A 367 -29.18 -11.33 -0.15
C LYS A 367 -29.11 -10.29 -1.27
N GLN A 368 -29.76 -9.14 -1.12
CA GLN A 368 -29.70 -8.05 -2.10
C GLN A 368 -28.44 -7.18 -1.91
N ARG A 369 -27.65 -7.41 -0.87
CA ARG A 369 -26.43 -6.65 -0.56
C ARG A 369 -25.15 -7.21 -1.19
N VAL A 370 -25.26 -8.27 -1.98
CA VAL A 370 -24.14 -8.92 -2.67
C VAL A 370 -24.61 -9.59 -3.96
N THR A 371 -23.83 -9.45 -5.02
CA THR A 371 -24.01 -10.20 -6.26
C THR A 371 -23.09 -11.42 -6.22
N ILE A 372 -23.67 -12.61 -6.20
CA ILE A 372 -22.94 -13.89 -6.17
C ILE A 372 -23.03 -14.51 -7.57
N LEU A 373 -21.87 -14.78 -8.19
CA LEU A 373 -21.78 -15.33 -9.55
C LEU A 373 -21.27 -16.78 -9.50
N GLY A 374 -21.99 -17.71 -10.12
CA GLY A 374 -21.64 -19.13 -10.10
C GLY A 374 -22.37 -19.89 -8.99
N ALA A 375 -21.80 -21.02 -8.57
CA ALA A 375 -22.41 -21.95 -7.64
C ALA A 375 -21.49 -22.23 -6.42
N PRO A 376 -21.49 -21.36 -5.40
CA PRO A 376 -20.69 -21.59 -4.20
C PRO A 376 -21.17 -22.81 -3.41
N THR A 377 -20.23 -23.55 -2.80
CA THR A 377 -20.49 -24.67 -1.88
C THR A 377 -21.10 -24.21 -0.56
N THR A 378 -20.76 -22.99 -0.12
CA THR A 378 -21.38 -22.33 1.05
C THR A 378 -21.94 -20.97 0.65
N ASN A 379 -23.19 -20.69 1.00
CA ASN A 379 -23.85 -19.41 0.69
C ASN A 379 -24.69 -18.91 1.87
N THR A 380 -24.01 -18.55 2.97
CA THR A 380 -24.66 -17.92 4.11
C THR A 380 -24.62 -16.42 3.93
N VAL A 381 -25.77 -15.77 3.70
CA VAL A 381 -25.88 -14.30 3.63
C VAL A 381 -26.88 -13.84 4.67
N GLN A 382 -26.37 -13.44 5.83
CA GLN A 382 -27.17 -12.90 6.94
C GLN A 382 -26.71 -11.47 7.25
N LYS A 383 -27.58 -10.70 7.91
CA LYS A 383 -27.33 -9.28 8.25
C LYS A 383 -25.94 -9.03 8.84
N ARG A 384 -25.46 -9.89 9.73
CA ARG A 384 -24.19 -9.73 10.49
C ARG A 384 -23.11 -10.75 10.16
N ASN A 385 -23.42 -11.75 9.34
CA ASN A 385 -22.55 -12.87 9.07
C ASN A 385 -22.74 -13.33 7.63
N VAL A 386 -21.76 -13.05 6.79
CA VAL A 386 -21.72 -13.50 5.40
C VAL A 386 -20.54 -14.44 5.22
N VAL A 387 -20.81 -15.63 4.70
CA VAL A 387 -19.82 -16.65 4.37
C VAL A 387 -20.19 -17.23 3.01
N ILE A 388 -19.35 -16.98 2.01
CA ILE A 388 -19.48 -17.49 0.65
C ILE A 388 -18.20 -18.24 0.31
N LYS A 389 -18.31 -19.50 -0.13
CA LYS A 389 -17.15 -20.35 -0.46
C LYS A 389 -17.40 -21.11 -1.76
N TYR A 390 -16.41 -21.18 -2.64
CA TYR A 390 -16.50 -21.92 -3.91
C TYR A 390 -15.80 -23.28 -3.90
N GLU A 391 -14.98 -23.55 -2.89
CA GLU A 391 -14.29 -24.82 -2.66
C GLU A 391 -14.55 -25.33 -1.24
#